data_AF-A0A1I6HRV0-F1
#
_entry.id   AF-A0A1I6HRV0-F1
#
_cell.length_a   1.000
_cell.length_b   1.000
_cell.length_c   1.000
_cell.angle_alpha   90.00
_cell.angle_beta   90.00
_cell.angle_gamma   90.00
#
_symmetry.space_group_name_H-M   'P 1'
#
loop_
_entity.id
_entity.type
_entity.pdbx_description
1 polymer ?
#
loop_
_entity_poly.entity_id
_entity_poly.type
_entity_poly.pdbx_seq_one_letter_code
_entity_poly.pdbx_strand_id
1 'polypeptide(L)' 'MNSRKPMQLRLPQELKEWIKAESDRNGNSQNSEVIRAIRAAKDRRSTPRAIGNIIMDQGDNARC' A
#
# COMPACT_ATOMS: atom_id res chain seq x y z
N MET A 1 -10.66 -8.77 22.73
CA MET A 1 -9.55 -9.20 21.86
C MET A 1 -10.05 -9.18 20.41
N ASN A 2 -9.38 -8.47 19.50
CA ASN A 2 -9.77 -8.45 18.09
C ASN A 2 -9.73 -9.88 17.53
N SER A 3 -10.85 -10.36 16.98
CA SER A 3 -10.94 -11.68 16.35
C SER A 3 -10.01 -11.72 15.14
N ARG A 4 -8.96 -12.54 15.22
CA ARG A 4 -8.01 -12.77 14.12
C ARG A 4 -8.23 -14.17 13.58
N LYS A 5 -8.48 -14.30 12.28
CA LYS A 5 -8.62 -15.60 11.61
C LYS A 5 -7.32 -15.94 10.87
N PRO A 6 -6.76 -17.14 11.03
CA PRO A 6 -5.59 -17.56 10.26
C PRO A 6 -5.94 -17.66 8.77
N MET A 7 -4.96 -17.38 7.91
CA MET A 7 -5.08 -17.52 6.46
C MET A 7 -3.87 -18.32 5.96
N GLN A 8 -4.12 -19.41 5.22
CA GLN A 8 -3.05 -20.15 4.54
C GLN A 8 -2.80 -19.52 3.18
N LEU A 9 -1.56 -19.06 2.95
CA LEU A 9 -1.15 -18.41 1.72
C LEU A 9 0.01 -19.18 1.09
N ARG A 10 -0.07 -19.44 -0.22
CA ARG A 10 1.04 -19.98 -1.00
C ARG A 10 1.83 -18.81 -1.59
N LEU A 11 3.12 -18.75 -1.28
CA LEU A 11 4.02 -17.70 -1.74
C LEU A 11 5.10 -18.31 -2.62
N PRO A 12 5.57 -17.60 -3.66
CA PRO A 12 6.84 -17.91 -4.31
C PRO A 12 7.98 -18.01 -3.29
N GLN A 13 8.95 -18.89 -3.56
CA GLN A 13 10.07 -19.14 -2.65
C GLN A 13 10.84 -17.85 -2.34
N GLU A 14 11.16 -17.07 -3.37
CA GLU A 14 11.87 -15.79 -3.25
C GLU A 14 11.18 -14.82 -2.29
N LEU A 15 9.84 -14.76 -2.33
CA LEU A 15 9.07 -13.83 -1.52
C LEU A 15 9.03 -14.28 -0.06
N LYS A 16 8.98 -15.59 0.17
CA LYS A 16 9.04 -16.16 1.51
C LYS A 16 10.40 -15.93 2.17
N GLU A 17 11.48 -16.08 1.39
CA GLU A 17 12.84 -15.79 1.85
C GLU A 17 13.02 -14.31 2.17
N TRP A 18 12.53 -13.43 1.30
CA TRP A 18 12.58 -11.99 1.53
C TRP A 18 11.83 -11.57 2.80
N ILE A 19 10.61 -12.07 3.03
CA ILE A 19 9.84 -11.77 4.25
C ILE A 19 10.59 -12.24 5.50
N LYS A 20 11.24 -13.42 5.43
CA LYS A 20 12.04 -13.92 6.55
C LYS A 20 13.22 -13.00 6.86
N ALA A 21 14.00 -12.63 5.84
CA ALA A 21 15.14 -11.73 6.01
C ALA A 21 14.72 -10.35 6.58
N GLU A 22 13.60 -9.81 6.10
CA GLU A 22 13.06 -8.55 6.61
C GLU A 22 12.60 -8.68 8.08
N SER A 23 12.02 -9.83 8.44
CA SER A 23 11.59 -10.11 9.81
C SER A 23 12.79 -10.24 10.76
N ASP A 24 13.86 -10.89 10.33
CA ASP A 24 15.11 -11.05 11.10
C ASP A 24 15.80 -9.69 11.27
N ARG A 25 15.85 -8.88 10.21
CA ARG A 25 16.43 -7.52 10.23
C ARG A 25 15.69 -6.59 11.20
N ASN A 26 14.37 -6.67 11.25
CA ASN A 26 13.55 -5.76 12.05
C ASN A 26 13.22 -6.31 13.45
N GLY A 27 13.62 -7.54 13.78
CA GLY A 27 13.29 -8.20 15.04
C GLY A 27 11.79 -8.47 15.23
N ASN A 28 11.06 -8.64 14.13
CA ASN A 28 9.60 -8.80 14.11
C ASN A 28 9.18 -10.19 13.61
N SER A 29 7.89 -10.52 13.74
CA SER A 29 7.35 -11.73 13.10
C SER A 29 7.12 -11.52 11.60
N GLN A 30 7.26 -12.58 10.80
CA GLN A 30 6.90 -12.56 9.37
C GLN A 30 5.47 -12.04 9.12
N ASN A 31 4.51 -12.38 10.00
CA ASN A 31 3.14 -11.90 9.88
C ASN A 31 3.04 -10.39 10.11
N SER A 32 3.79 -9.83 11.07
CA SER A 32 3.84 -8.37 11.29
C SER A 32 4.37 -7.65 10.05
N GLU A 33 5.40 -8.21 9.41
CA GLU A 33 5.97 -7.65 8.18
C GLU A 33 5.00 -7.72 7.00
N VAL A 34 4.32 -8.84 6.82
CA VAL A 34 3.27 -8.99 5.80
C VAL A 34 2.14 -7.99 6.02
N ILE A 35 1.65 -7.84 7.26
CA ILE A 35 0.60 -6.87 7.57
C ILE A 35 1.07 -5.43 7.34
N ARG A 36 2.32 -5.11 7.70
CA ARG A 36 2.94 -3.79 7.44
C ARG A 36 2.97 -3.48 5.95
N ALA A 37 3.45 -4.42 5.13
CA ALA A 37 3.52 -4.27 3.68
C ALA A 37 2.13 -4.14 3.05
N ILE A 38 1.17 -4.96 3.46
CA ILE A 38 -0.21 -4.91 2.94
C ILE A 38 -0.89 -3.59 3.31
N ARG A 39 -0.73 -3.10 4.55
CA ARG A 39 -1.28 -1.80 4.97
C ARG A 39 -0.68 -0.67 4.15
N ALA A 40 0.65 -0.62 4.02
CA ALA A 40 1.32 0.39 3.20
C ALA A 40 0.85 0.35 1.73
N ALA A 41 0.69 -0.85 1.16
CA ALA A 41 0.18 -1.02 -0.20
C ALA A 41 -1.28 -0.59 -0.34
N LYS A 42 -2.12 -0.89 0.65
CA LYS A 42 -3.53 -0.44 0.70
C LYS A 42 -3.61 1.08 0.78
N ASP A 43 -2.87 1.70 1.69
CA ASP A 43 -2.90 3.14 1.93
C ASP A 43 -2.49 3.91 0.67
N ARG A 44 -1.42 3.44 -0.02
CA ARG A 44 -0.97 3.97 -1.31
C ARG A 44 -2.03 3.92 -2.42
N ARG A 45 -2.96 2.95 -2.37
CA ARG A 45 -4.05 2.82 -3.36
C ARG A 45 -5.27 3.65 -2.97
N SER A 46 -5.51 3.84 -1.68
CA SER A 46 -6.65 4.63 -1.18
C SER A 46 -6.41 6.12 -1.23
N THR A 47 -5.16 6.59 -1.14
CA THR A 47 -4.85 7.99 -1.42
C THR A 47 -5.07 8.22 -2.91
N PRO A 48 -6.05 9.07 -3.32
CA PRO A 48 -6.16 9.48 -4.70
C PRO A 48 -4.79 10.06 -5.06
N ARG A 49 -4.14 9.50 -6.07
CA ARG A 49 -3.02 10.21 -6.70
C ARG A 49 -3.62 11.56 -7.07
N ALA A 50 -3.08 12.65 -6.54
CA ALA A 50 -3.36 13.99 -7.04
C ALA A 50 -2.82 14.01 -8.47
N ILE A 51 -3.61 13.48 -9.40
CA ILE A 51 -3.45 13.73 -10.82
C ILE A 51 -3.69 15.22 -10.92
N GLY A 52 -2.63 15.96 -11.25
CA GLY A 52 -2.57 17.41 -11.16
C GLY A 52 -3.86 18.05 -11.66
N ASN A 53 -4.44 18.89 -10.82
CA ASN A 53 -5.48 19.81 -11.23
C ASN A 53 -4.91 20.63 -12.38
N ILE A 54 -5.22 20.27 -13.62
CA ILE A 54 -5.14 21.18 -14.74
C ILE A 54 -6.15 22.27 -14.40
N ILE A 55 -5.64 23.38 -13.91
CA ILE A 55 -6.39 24.63 -13.78
C ILE A 55 -6.93 24.91 -15.19
N MET A 56 -8.22 24.71 -15.40
CA MET A 56 -8.89 25.24 -16.58
C MET A 56 -8.97 26.75 -16.36
N ASP A 57 -8.01 27.47 -16.91
CA ASP A 57 -8.05 28.92 -17.07
C ASP A 57 -9.22 29.23 -18.01
N GLN A 58 -10.38 29.56 -17.44
CA GLN A 58 -11.50 30.07 -18.22
C GLN A 58 -11.22 31.55 -18.52
N GLY A 59 -10.34 31.76 -19.50
CA GLY A 59 -10.11 33.05 -20.12
C GLY A 59 -11.41 33.63 -20.67
N ASP A 60 -11.61 34.90 -20.35
CA ASP A 60 -12.62 35.81 -20.89
C ASP A 60 -12.92 35.56 -22.37
N ASN A 61 -14.19 35.29 -22.72
CA ASN A 61 -14.80 35.88 -23.91
C ASN A 61 -16.32 35.72 -23.94
N ALA A 62 -17.04 36.78 -23.60
CA ALA A 62 -18.33 37.12 -24.23
C ALA A 62 -18.69 38.57 -23.90
N ARG A 63 -18.02 39.51 -24.58
CA ARG A 63 -18.64 40.77 -24.98
C ARG A 63 -19.27 40.51 -26.35
N CYS A 64 -20.59 40.63 -26.44
CA CYS A 64 -21.36 41.10 -27.60
C CYS A 64 -22.82 41.28 -27.17
#